data_AF-A0A9J5X129-F1
#
_entry.id   AF-A0A9J5X129-F1
#
_cell.length_a   1.000
_cell.length_b   1.000
_cell.length_c   1.000
_cell.angle_alpha   90.00
_cell.angle_beta   90.00
_cell.angle_gamma   90.00
#
_symmetry.space_group_name_H-M   'P 1'
#
loop_
_entity.id
_entity.type
_entity.pdbx_description
1 polymer ?
#
loop_
_entity_poly.entity_id
_entity_poly.type
_entity_poly.pdbx_seq_one_letter_code
_entity_poly.pdbx_strand_id
1 'polypeptide(L)'
;MEVNIMDLGCSDHSNMCVALSTVKMKRNRPFRFLNCLASHREFCHIVQRCWNEPGYGDSMNSIWMKLKYVKNGLKNLNTRDSNNGFFFASMKNRVAYNHIRSLVNEQGELIQTKKAITEEILSYYKQLLRATISHLSCVSVELMRSRAVLNKQQQLILIEPVT
;
A
#
# COMPACT_ATOMS: atom_id res chain seq x y z
N MET A 1 1.53 38.50 -8.05
CA MET A 1 0.28 37.98 -8.63
C MET A 1 0.25 38.58 -10.02
N GLU A 2 0.63 37.82 -11.03
CA GLU A 2 0.64 38.31 -12.42
C GLU A 2 -0.50 37.60 -13.16
N VAL A 3 -1.33 38.39 -13.82
CA VAL A 3 -2.46 37.92 -14.61
C VAL A 3 -2.04 38.02 -16.07
N ASN A 4 -1.83 36.88 -16.72
CA ASN A 4 -1.61 36.82 -18.17
C ASN A 4 -2.93 36.51 -18.86
N ILE A 5 -3.36 37.41 -19.73
CA ILE A 5 -4.54 37.24 -20.57
C ILE A 5 -4.08 36.46 -21.81
N MET A 6 -4.67 35.29 -22.06
CA MET A 6 -4.41 34.49 -23.27
C MET A 6 -5.33 34.93 -24.41
N ASP A 7 -4.84 34.91 -25.65
CA ASP A 7 -5.60 35.31 -26.84
C ASP A 7 -6.91 34.52 -27.01
N LEU A 8 -7.95 35.22 -27.49
CA LEU A 8 -9.30 34.69 -27.68
C LEU A 8 -9.33 33.56 -28.72
N GLY A 9 -9.47 32.32 -28.25
CA GLY A 9 -10.00 31.20 -29.04
C GLY A 9 -11.53 31.27 -29.18
N CYS A 10 -12.12 30.28 -29.86
CA CYS A 10 -13.53 30.20 -30.29
C CYS A 10 -14.60 30.16 -29.18
N SER A 11 -14.25 30.51 -27.93
CA SER A 11 -15.16 30.58 -26.80
C SER A 11 -15.17 32.02 -26.28
N ASP A 12 -16.35 32.59 -26.23
CA ASP A 12 -16.77 33.88 -25.66
C ASP A 12 -16.59 33.96 -24.12
N HIS A 13 -15.85 33.01 -23.54
CA HIS A 13 -15.37 33.05 -22.17
C HIS A 13 -13.85 33.29 -22.18
N SER A 14 -13.43 34.51 -21.82
CA SER A 14 -12.02 34.84 -21.59
C SER A 14 -11.47 33.96 -20.46
N ASN A 15 -10.70 32.93 -20.81
CA ASN A 15 -10.11 32.02 -19.83
C ASN A 15 -9.04 32.74 -19.00
N MET A 16 -9.36 33.01 -17.74
CA MET A 16 -8.45 33.65 -16.79
C MET A 16 -7.57 32.58 -16.12
N CYS A 17 -6.27 32.55 -16.46
CA CYS A 17 -5.31 31.63 -15.83
C CYS A 17 -4.63 32.31 -14.64
N VAL A 18 -5.05 31.96 -13.42
CA VAL A 18 -4.39 32.44 -12.18
C VAL A 18 -3.25 31.50 -11.83
N ALA A 19 -2.01 31.94 -12.06
CA ALA A 19 -0.82 31.25 -11.56
C ALA A 19 -0.70 31.45 -10.05
N LEU A 20 -1.29 30.54 -9.27
CA LEU A 20 -1.08 30.47 -7.83
C LEU A 20 0.35 29.99 -7.58
N SER A 21 1.22 30.90 -7.13
CA SER A 21 2.51 30.51 -6.56
C SER A 21 2.22 29.60 -5.37
N THR A 22 2.40 28.28 -5.57
CA THR A 22 2.20 27.33 -4.49
C THR A 22 3.31 27.54 -3.47
N VAL A 23 3.03 28.32 -2.43
CA VAL A 23 3.71 28.09 -1.16
C VAL A 23 3.39 26.64 -0.82
N LYS A 24 4.37 25.74 -0.95
CA LYS A 24 4.25 24.33 -0.57
C LYS A 24 4.07 24.28 0.95
N MET A 25 2.86 24.51 1.43
CA MET A 25 2.52 24.28 2.82
C MET A 25 2.68 22.77 3.07
N LYS A 26 3.59 22.41 3.99
CA LYS A 26 3.73 21.04 4.49
C LYS A 26 2.40 20.64 5.14
N ARG A 27 1.50 20.03 4.37
CA ARG A 27 0.27 19.43 4.92
C ARG A 27 0.67 18.42 5.99
N ASN A 28 0.12 18.55 7.21
CA ASN A 28 0.31 17.61 8.30
C ASN A 28 -0.34 16.26 7.92
N ARG A 29 0.41 15.41 7.22
CA ARG A 29 -0.03 14.04 6.91
C ARG A 29 0.25 13.15 8.13
N PRO A 30 -0.73 12.36 8.60
CA PRO A 30 -0.48 11.36 9.62
C PRO A 30 0.60 10.41 9.15
N PHE A 31 1.46 9.98 10.08
CA PHE A 31 2.49 8.99 9.76
C PHE A 31 1.81 7.68 9.39
N ARG A 32 2.08 7.20 8.17
CA ARG A 32 1.67 5.87 7.72
C ARG A 32 2.88 4.96 7.79
N PHE A 33 2.80 3.93 8.63
CA PHE A 33 3.79 2.86 8.62
C PHE A 33 3.70 2.10 7.30
N LEU A 34 4.84 1.94 6.63
CA LEU A 34 4.95 1.14 5.42
C LEU A 34 5.46 -0.24 5.82
N ASN A 35 4.70 -1.30 5.58
CA ASN A 35 5.08 -2.66 6.01
C ASN A 35 6.47 -3.08 5.51
N CYS A 36 6.91 -2.60 4.34
CA CYS A 36 8.26 -2.86 3.84
C CYS A 36 9.37 -2.31 4.75
N LEU A 37 9.11 -1.28 5.57
CA LEU A 37 10.08 -0.79 6.56
C LEU A 37 10.47 -1.89 7.56
N ALA A 38 9.58 -2.83 7.88
CA ALA A 38 9.89 -3.94 8.79
C ALA A 38 11.02 -4.84 8.23
N SER A 39 11.16 -4.91 6.91
CA SER A 39 12.21 -5.68 6.23
C SER A 39 13.48 -4.85 5.98
N HIS A 40 13.51 -3.57 6.38
CA HIS A 40 14.70 -2.74 6.21
C HIS A 40 15.78 -3.12 7.22
N ARG A 41 17.04 -3.23 6.79
CA ARG A 41 18.17 -3.64 7.65
C ARG A 41 18.30 -2.82 8.95
N GLU A 42 18.05 -1.52 8.86
CA GLU A 42 18.14 -0.61 10.01
C GLU A 42 16.89 -0.60 10.91
N PHE A 43 15.82 -1.31 10.53
CA PHE A 43 14.55 -1.25 11.26
C PHE A 43 14.69 -1.70 12.70
N CYS A 44 15.21 -2.92 12.91
CA CYS A 44 15.38 -3.48 14.25
C CYS A 44 16.30 -2.60 15.10
N HIS A 45 17.40 -2.13 14.52
CA HIS A 45 18.37 -1.28 15.21
C HIS A 45 17.75 0.07 15.64
N ILE A 46 16.97 0.72 14.77
CA ILE A 46 16.28 1.98 15.11
C ILE A 46 15.25 1.78 16.20
N VAL A 47 14.43 0.72 16.11
CA VAL A 47 13.42 0.42 17.13
C VAL A 47 14.10 0.15 18.48
N GLN A 48 15.11 -0.72 18.50
CA GLN A 48 15.83 -1.07 19.73
C GLN A 48 16.49 0.15 20.36
N ARG A 49 17.20 0.95 19.57
CA ARG A 49 17.82 2.20 20.05
C ARG A 49 16.78 3.13 20.66
N CYS A 50 15.73 3.47 19.92
CA CYS A 50 14.69 4.39 20.39
C CYS A 50 13.89 3.85 21.60
N TRP A 51 13.79 2.53 21.76
CA TRP A 51 13.07 1.90 22.87
C TRP A 51 13.90 1.84 24.15
N ASN A 52 15.22 1.80 24.02
CA ASN A 52 16.17 1.75 25.12
C ASN A 52 16.65 3.13 25.61
N GLU A 53 16.26 4.20 24.91
CA GLU A 53 16.49 5.57 25.40
C GLU A 53 15.82 5.74 26.78
N PRO A 54 16.52 6.31 27.78
CA PRO A 54 15.97 6.55 29.10
C PRO A 54 14.78 7.49 29.00
N GLY A 55 13.63 7.05 29.53
CA GLY A 55 12.43 7.86 29.58
C GLY A 55 12.50 8.87 30.72
N TYR A 56 12.14 10.12 30.46
CA TYR A 56 11.96 11.15 31.48
C TYR A 56 10.47 11.23 31.87
N GLY A 57 10.16 11.14 33.16
CA GLY A 57 8.81 11.32 33.71
C GLY A 57 8.06 10.02 34.05
N ASP A 58 6.77 10.15 34.37
CA ASP A 58 5.90 9.06 34.81
C ASP A 58 5.86 7.88 33.83
N SER A 59 5.52 6.70 34.34
CA SER A 59 5.50 5.44 33.59
C SER A 59 4.77 5.54 32.24
N MET A 60 3.61 6.20 32.19
CA MET A 60 2.85 6.42 30.94
C MET A 60 3.54 7.39 29.97
N ASN A 61 4.09 8.49 30.50
CA ASN A 61 4.81 9.48 29.69
C ASN A 61 6.06 8.86 29.06
N SER A 62 6.74 7.97 29.79
CA SER A 62 7.90 7.24 29.28
C SER A 62 7.55 6.34 28.07
N ILE A 63 6.42 5.62 28.14
CA ILE A 63 5.93 4.77 27.04
C ILE A 63 5.55 5.62 25.83
N TRP A 64 4.81 6.71 26.06
CA TRP A 64 4.42 7.63 24.99
C TRP A 64 5.64 8.25 24.29
N MET A 65 6.67 8.62 25.06
CA MET A 65 7.92 9.15 24.51
C MET A 65 8.66 8.13 23.68
N LYS A 66 8.78 6.89 24.14
CA LYS A 66 9.38 5.79 23.36
C LYS A 66 8.66 5.57 22.03
N LEU A 67 7.33 5.52 22.04
CA LEU A 67 6.53 5.42 20.81
C LEU A 67 6.75 6.62 19.88
N LYS A 68 6.87 7.83 20.44
CA LYS A 68 7.16 9.04 19.66
C LYS A 68 8.56 8.99 19.03
N TYR A 69 9.57 8.50 19.76
CA TYR A 69 10.94 8.35 19.24
C TYR A 69 11.01 7.30 18.14
N VAL A 70 10.39 6.13 18.34
CA VAL A 70 10.29 5.10 17.30
C VAL A 70 9.62 5.66 16.05
N LYS A 71 8.47 6.33 16.20
CA LYS A 71 7.76 6.97 15.08
C LYS A 71 8.65 7.96 14.32
N ASN A 72 9.40 8.81 15.02
CA ASN A 72 10.32 9.76 14.40
C ASN A 72 11.51 9.07 13.72
N GLY A 73 12.08 8.04 14.36
CA GLY A 73 13.16 7.23 13.79
C GLY A 73 12.75 6.57 12.49
N LEU A 74 11.57 5.95 12.46
CA LEU A 74 11.01 5.33 11.25
C LEU A 74 10.64 6.35 10.17
N LYS A 75 10.15 7.53 10.55
CA LYS A 75 9.88 8.62 9.60
C LYS A 75 11.17 9.15 8.96
N ASN A 76 12.23 9.26 9.74
CA ASN A 76 13.56 9.66 9.26
C ASN A 76 14.15 8.59 8.36
N LEU A 77 14.03 7.30 8.72
CA LEU A 77 14.43 6.19 7.87
C LEU A 77 13.71 6.25 6.53
N ASN A 78 12.39 6.41 6.57
CA ASN A 78 11.58 6.54 5.37
C ASN A 78 11.99 7.75 4.52
N THR A 79 12.35 8.89 5.13
CA THR A 79 12.73 10.10 4.37
C THR A 79 14.15 10.00 3.80
N ARG A 80 15.10 9.42 4.54
CA ARG A 80 16.48 9.21 4.10
C ARG A 80 16.55 8.21 2.95
N ASP A 81 15.78 7.13 3.03
CA ASP A 81 15.78 6.08 2.02
C ASP A 81 14.61 6.18 1.03
N SER A 82 13.75 7.21 1.08
CA SER A 82 12.60 7.34 0.15
C SER A 82 12.95 7.41 -1.34
N ASN A 83 14.23 7.55 -1.70
CA ASN A 83 14.75 7.45 -3.07
C ASN A 83 15.65 6.22 -3.30
N ASN A 84 15.74 5.29 -2.34
CA ASN A 84 16.60 4.13 -2.40
C ASN A 84 15.91 2.96 -3.15
N GLY A 85 16.70 2.16 -3.86
CA GLY A 85 16.24 1.01 -4.65
C GLY A 85 15.38 0.03 -3.86
N PHE A 86 15.58 -0.07 -2.54
CA PHE A 86 14.78 -0.88 -1.63
C PHE A 86 13.28 -0.56 -1.69
N PHE A 87 12.89 0.72 -1.67
CA PHE A 87 11.48 1.11 -1.70
C PHE A 87 10.87 0.83 -3.07
N PHE A 88 11.59 1.12 -4.14
CA PHE A 88 11.15 0.81 -5.50
C PHE A 88 10.99 -0.71 -5.70
N ALA A 89 11.94 -1.51 -5.23
CA ALA A 89 11.86 -2.96 -5.27
C ALA A 89 10.69 -3.49 -4.42
N SER A 90 10.52 -2.99 -3.19
CA SER A 90 9.40 -3.35 -2.32
C SER A 90 8.04 -3.03 -2.95
N MET A 91 7.93 -1.87 -3.61
CA MET A 91 6.72 -1.46 -4.32
C MET A 91 6.47 -2.31 -5.57
N LYS A 92 7.50 -2.61 -6.36
CA LYS A 92 7.40 -3.52 -7.52
C LYS A 92 6.96 -4.92 -7.09
N ASN A 93 7.59 -5.46 -6.04
CA ASN A 93 7.21 -6.75 -5.46
C ASN A 93 5.75 -6.73 -5.02
N ARG A 94 5.30 -5.71 -4.28
CA ARG A 94 3.90 -5.62 -3.86
C ARG A 94 2.92 -5.59 -5.03
N VAL A 95 3.24 -4.82 -6.08
CA VAL A 95 2.41 -4.78 -7.29
C VAL A 95 2.39 -6.14 -7.97
N ALA A 96 3.53 -6.82 -8.10
CA ALA A 96 3.63 -8.14 -8.71
C ALA A 96 2.90 -9.23 -7.90
N TYR A 97 3.02 -9.23 -6.57
CA TYR A 97 2.35 -10.17 -5.67
C TYR A 97 0.82 -9.98 -5.68
N ASN A 98 0.35 -8.74 -5.67
CA ASN A 98 -1.07 -8.44 -5.68
C ASN A 98 -1.67 -8.45 -7.09
N HIS A 99 -0.86 -8.65 -8.13
CA HIS A 99 -1.35 -8.73 -9.49
C HIS A 99 -2.03 -10.08 -9.69
N ILE A 100 -3.36 -10.06 -9.80
CA ILE A 100 -4.14 -11.23 -10.17
C ILE A 100 -3.77 -11.57 -11.62
N ARG A 101 -2.98 -12.64 -11.81
CA ARG A 101 -2.49 -13.08 -13.13
C ARG A 101 -3.54 -13.87 -13.91
N SER A 102 -4.42 -14.55 -13.19
CA SER A 102 -5.49 -15.36 -13.75
C SER A 102 -6.55 -15.66 -12.71
N LEU A 103 -7.76 -15.93 -13.18
CA LEU A 103 -8.84 -16.48 -12.37
C LEU A 103 -9.58 -17.55 -13.17
N VAL A 104 -10.28 -18.43 -12.47
CA VAL A 104 -11.14 -19.45 -13.08
C VAL A 104 -12.58 -18.99 -12.84
N ASN A 105 -13.39 -18.92 -13.89
CA ASN A 105 -14.81 -18.56 -13.78
C ASN A 105 -15.66 -19.75 -13.28
N GLU A 106 -16.95 -19.54 -13.09
CA GLU A 106 -17.89 -20.58 -12.65
C GLU A 106 -18.00 -21.75 -13.64
N GLN A 107 -17.70 -21.50 -14.91
CA GLN A 107 -17.72 -22.49 -15.99
C GLN A 107 -16.41 -23.31 -16.08
N GLY A 108 -15.42 -23.01 -15.22
CA GLY A 108 -14.13 -23.70 -15.20
C GLY A 108 -13.11 -23.19 -16.22
N GLU A 109 -13.40 -22.07 -16.90
CA GLU A 109 -12.52 -21.47 -17.90
C GLU A 109 -11.46 -20.57 -17.24
N LEU A 110 -10.22 -20.68 -17.72
CA LEU A 110 -9.09 -19.89 -17.22
C LEU A 110 -9.04 -18.52 -17.93
N ILE A 111 -9.27 -17.45 -17.17
CA ILE A 111 -9.21 -16.07 -17.64
C ILE A 111 -7.87 -15.46 -17.25
N GLN A 112 -7.09 -15.03 -18.24
CA GLN A 112 -5.75 -14.44 -18.03
C GLN A 112 -5.65 -12.98 -18.48
N THR A 113 -6.54 -12.54 -19.37
CA THR A 113 -6.50 -11.18 -19.92
C THR A 113 -7.01 -10.18 -18.90
N LYS A 114 -6.25 -9.10 -18.66
CA LYS A 114 -6.63 -8.03 -17.72
C LYS A 114 -8.05 -7.50 -17.92
N LYS A 115 -8.48 -7.32 -19.18
CA LYS A 115 -9.85 -6.88 -19.52
C LYS A 115 -10.89 -7.88 -19.02
N ALA A 116 -10.76 -9.15 -19.40
CA ALA A 116 -11.69 -10.20 -19.02
C ALA A 116 -11.69 -10.46 -17.50
N ILE A 117 -10.52 -10.43 -16.85
CA ILE A 117 -10.41 -10.50 -15.37
C ILE A 117 -11.22 -9.38 -14.72
N THR A 118 -11.12 -8.16 -15.24
CA THR A 118 -11.83 -6.99 -14.69
C THR A 118 -13.34 -7.13 -14.92
N GLU A 119 -13.75 -7.57 -16.11
CA GLU A 119 -15.16 -7.79 -16.46
C GLU A 119 -15.80 -8.88 -15.58
N GLU A 120 -15.10 -9.99 -15.36
CA GLU A 120 -15.57 -11.10 -14.52
C GLU A 120 -15.74 -10.65 -13.05
N ILE A 121 -14.73 -10.00 -12.48
CA ILE A 121 -14.79 -9.49 -11.12
C ILE A 121 -15.93 -8.48 -10.97
N LEU A 122 -16.09 -7.55 -11.92
CA LEU A 122 -17.17 -6.57 -11.88
C LEU A 122 -18.55 -7.22 -12.04
N SER A 123 -18.68 -8.24 -12.88
CA SER A 123 -19.91 -9.01 -13.06
C SER A 123 -20.32 -9.68 -11.76
N TYR A 124 -19.39 -10.41 -11.15
CA TYR A 124 -19.58 -11.08 -9.85
C TYR A 124 -20.03 -10.08 -8.78
N TYR A 125 -19.31 -8.97 -8.57
CA TYR A 125 -19.68 -8.00 -7.54
C TYR A 125 -20.98 -7.25 -7.85
N LYS A 126 -21.32 -7.01 -9.12
CA LYS A 126 -22.62 -6.43 -9.48
C LYS A 126 -23.76 -7.37 -9.14
N GLN A 127 -23.63 -8.66 -9.44
CA GLN A 127 -24.61 -9.65 -9.03
C GLN A 127 -24.69 -9.75 -7.51
N LEU A 128 -23.52 -9.74 -6.85
CA LEU A 128 -23.39 -9.78 -5.39
C LEU A 128 -24.15 -8.63 -4.70
N LEU A 129 -23.97 -7.42 -5.22
CA LEU A 129 -24.53 -6.20 -4.63
C LEU A 129 -25.96 -5.90 -5.07
N ARG A 130 -26.40 -6.44 -6.22
CA ARG A 130 -27.76 -6.24 -6.75
C ARG A 130 -28.75 -7.26 -6.19
N ALA A 131 -28.31 -8.46 -5.85
CA ALA A 131 -29.16 -9.45 -5.19
C ALA A 131 -29.23 -9.17 -3.68
N THR A 132 -30.42 -9.22 -3.09
CA THR A 132 -30.60 -9.48 -1.66
C THR A 132 -30.16 -10.91 -1.39
N ILE A 133 -28.84 -11.12 -1.32
CA ILE A 133 -28.26 -12.46 -1.11
C ILE A 133 -28.68 -12.94 0.27
N SER A 134 -29.57 -13.92 0.31
CA SER A 134 -30.03 -14.58 1.53
C SER A 134 -28.94 -15.42 2.19
N HIS A 135 -27.91 -15.82 1.44
CA HIS A 135 -26.77 -16.58 1.96
C HIS A 135 -25.49 -16.32 1.16
N LEU A 136 -24.56 -15.56 1.76
CA LEU A 136 -23.17 -15.49 1.30
C LEU A 136 -22.49 -16.79 1.74
N SER A 137 -22.05 -17.63 0.80
CA SER A 137 -20.98 -18.59 1.10
C SER A 137 -19.69 -17.81 1.32
N CYS A 138 -19.61 -17.17 2.49
CA CYS A 138 -18.38 -16.59 2.99
C CYS A 138 -17.30 -17.67 2.89
N VAL A 139 -16.12 -17.30 2.38
CA VAL A 139 -15.00 -18.23 2.37
C VAL A 139 -14.74 -18.61 3.82
N SER A 140 -15.08 -19.86 4.17
CA SER A 140 -14.95 -20.36 5.53
C SER A 140 -13.48 -20.23 5.96
N VAL A 141 -13.25 -19.58 7.09
CA VAL A 141 -11.92 -19.47 7.71
C VAL A 141 -11.39 -20.88 8.02
N GLU A 142 -12.27 -21.81 8.38
CA GLU A 142 -11.97 -23.24 8.52
C GLU A 142 -11.37 -23.81 7.22
N LEU A 143 -11.99 -23.49 6.08
CA LEU A 143 -11.57 -23.97 4.75
C LEU A 143 -10.27 -23.31 4.28
N MET A 144 -10.04 -22.05 4.66
CA MET A 144 -8.73 -21.39 4.45
C MET A 144 -7.63 -21.99 5.32
N ARG A 145 -7.95 -22.41 6.55
CA ARG A 145 -7.02 -23.07 7.48
C ARG A 145 -6.79 -24.55 7.14
N SER A 146 -7.77 -25.23 6.55
CA SER A 146 -7.70 -26.65 6.18
C SER A 146 -7.08 -26.89 4.81
N ARG A 147 -6.89 -25.84 3.99
CA ARG A 147 -6.13 -25.95 2.75
C ARG A 147 -4.65 -26.16 3.06
N ALA A 148 -3.98 -26.95 2.22
CA ALA A 148 -2.56 -27.23 2.36
C ALA A 148 -1.77 -25.92 2.37
N VAL A 149 -1.29 -25.55 3.56
CA VAL A 149 -0.34 -24.44 3.72
C VAL A 149 1.02 -24.97 3.29
N LEU A 150 1.69 -24.24 2.40
CA LEU A 150 3.04 -24.59 1.95
C LEU A 150 3.94 -24.77 3.18
N ASN A 151 4.51 -25.96 3.34
CA ASN A 151 5.46 -26.23 4.40
C ASN A 151 6.77 -25.47 4.14
N LYS A 152 7.63 -25.37 5.16
CA LYS A 152 8.87 -24.58 5.08
C LYS A 152 9.78 -25.04 3.93
N GLN A 153 9.82 -26.33 3.60
CA GLN A 153 10.57 -26.86 2.47
C GLN A 153 9.99 -26.43 1.13
N GLN A 154 8.67 -26.51 0.95
CA GLN A 154 8.00 -26.06 -0.27
C GLN A 154 8.17 -24.56 -0.50
N GLN A 155 8.17 -23.76 0.57
CA GLN A 155 8.47 -22.34 0.47
C GLN A 155 9.91 -22.06 0.03
N LEU A 156 10.88 -22.83 0.54
CA LEU A 156 12.29 -22.72 0.16
C LEU A 156 12.51 -23.07 -1.32
N ILE A 157 11.86 -24.11 -1.83
CA ILE A 157 11.94 -24.51 -3.24
C ILE A 157 11.40 -23.40 -4.16
N LEU A 158 10.30 -22.75 -3.76
CA LEU A 158 9.67 -21.69 -4.57
C LEU A 158 10.45 -20.37 -4.60
N ILE A 159 11.47 -20.20 -3.75
CA ILE A 159 12.36 -19.01 -3.74
C ILE A 159 13.72 -19.28 -4.38
N GLU A 160 13.99 -20.51 -4.83
CA GLU A 160 15.19 -20.81 -5.60
C GLU A 160 15.17 -20.08 -6.96
N PRO A 161 16.33 -19.62 -7.46
CA PRO A 161 16.41 -18.96 -8.75
C PRO A 161 15.97 -19.92 -9.86
N VAL A 162 15.05 -19.48 -10.69
CA VAL A 162 14.59 -20.23 -11.87
C VAL A 162 15.77 -20.31 -12.85
N THR A 163 16.34 -21.50 -13.00
CA THR A 163 17.34 -21.84 -14.03
C THR A 163 16.71 -21.91 -15.42
#